data_AF-A0A942K963-F1
#
_entry.id   AF-A0A942K963-F1
#
_cell.length_a   1.000
_cell.length_b   1.000
_cell.length_c   1.000
_cell.angle_alpha   90.00
_cell.angle_beta   90.00
_cell.angle_gamma   90.00
#
_symmetry.space_group_name_H-M   'P 1'
#
loop_
_entity.id
_entity.type
_entity.pdbx_description
1 polymer ?
#
loop_
_entity_poly.entity_id
_entity_poly.type
_entity_poly.pdbx_seq_one_letter_code
_entity_poly.pdbx_strand_id
1 'polypeptide(L)'
;MTVKPRSVGLARPNATRNTARARAAPRLVELLLVIMALVGGLQAVVMIGVELSRYLNRSSEVASLSRDVAQLELDIAALREVLARHNDERFREQLARQQGFVYPNEILYRMLR
;
A
#
# COMPACT_ATOMS: atom_id res chain seq x y z
N MET A 1 60.83 7.22 -85.34
CA MET A 1 60.68 6.61 -84.01
C MET A 1 60.11 7.65 -83.07
N THR A 2 58.84 7.54 -82.70
CA THR A 2 58.12 8.52 -81.86
C THR A 2 57.26 7.74 -80.89
N VAL A 3 57.49 7.96 -79.59
CA VAL A 3 57.00 7.12 -78.48
C VAL A 3 55.58 7.54 -78.08
N LYS A 4 54.70 6.55 -77.93
CA LYS A 4 53.28 6.66 -77.53
C LYS A 4 53.14 6.73 -76.00
N PRO A 5 52.33 7.64 -75.42
CA PRO A 5 52.15 7.70 -73.97
C PRO A 5 51.22 6.58 -73.47
N ARG A 6 51.64 5.94 -72.37
CA ARG A 6 50.95 4.84 -71.69
C ARG A 6 50.06 5.42 -70.59
N SER A 7 48.75 5.34 -70.77
CA SER A 7 47.74 5.65 -69.75
C SER A 7 47.82 4.61 -68.62
N VAL A 8 48.41 4.99 -67.49
CA VAL A 8 48.44 4.16 -66.27
C VAL A 8 47.19 4.48 -65.45
N GLY A 9 46.13 3.74 -65.74
CA GLY A 9 44.94 3.68 -64.91
C GLY A 9 45.01 2.50 -63.94
N LEU A 10 44.63 2.79 -62.70
CA LEU A 10 43.99 1.91 -61.71
C LEU A 10 44.80 0.78 -61.06
N ALA A 11 45.00 0.90 -59.75
CA ALA A 11 44.32 0.04 -58.77
C ALA A 11 44.61 0.56 -57.35
N ARG A 12 43.60 1.12 -56.67
CA ARG A 12 43.61 1.27 -55.20
C ARG A 12 42.97 0.01 -54.61
N PRO A 13 43.71 -0.88 -53.93
CA PRO A 13 43.10 -1.98 -53.23
C PRO A 13 42.82 -1.59 -51.77
N ASN A 14 41.68 -2.08 -51.26
CA ASN A 14 41.28 -2.17 -49.85
C ASN A 14 40.44 -1.01 -49.28
N ALA A 15 39.21 -0.85 -49.77
CA ALA A 15 38.15 -0.11 -49.08
C ALA A 15 36.90 -0.98 -48.77
N THR A 16 37.03 -2.31 -48.70
CA THR A 16 35.86 -3.21 -48.66
C THR A 16 35.95 -4.35 -47.64
N ARG A 17 36.71 -4.21 -46.55
CA ARG A 17 36.74 -5.24 -45.49
C ARG A 17 35.78 -5.05 -44.31
N ASN A 18 35.06 -3.93 -44.21
CA ASN A 18 34.28 -3.61 -42.99
C ASN A 18 32.76 -3.47 -43.15
N THR A 19 32.15 -3.78 -44.29
CA THR A 19 30.70 -3.61 -44.49
C THR A 19 29.84 -4.82 -44.10
N ALA A 20 30.44 -5.98 -43.84
CA ALA A 20 29.70 -7.21 -43.53
C ALA A 20 29.31 -7.37 -42.05
N ARG A 21 29.87 -6.57 -41.13
CA ARG A 21 29.67 -6.75 -39.68
C ARG A 21 28.50 -5.96 -39.08
N ALA A 22 27.84 -5.10 -39.86
CA ALA A 22 26.88 -4.12 -39.35
C ALA A 22 25.39 -4.51 -39.45
N ARG A 23 25.03 -5.73 -39.91
CA ARG A 23 23.62 -6.08 -40.21
C ARG A 23 22.97 -7.14 -39.32
N ALA A 24 23.69 -7.74 -38.37
CA ALA A 24 23.13 -8.78 -37.49
C ALA A 24 22.61 -8.27 -36.14
N ALA A 25 22.87 -7.01 -35.78
CA ALA A 25 22.52 -6.43 -34.49
C ALA A 25 21.07 -5.88 -34.31
N PRO A 26 20.25 -5.56 -35.35
CA PRO A 26 18.99 -4.84 -35.09
C PRO A 26 17.92 -5.72 -34.40
N ARG A 27 17.86 -7.02 -34.73
CA ARG A 27 16.83 -7.94 -34.20
C ARG A 27 17.00 -8.24 -32.72
N LEU A 28 18.25 -8.30 -32.23
CA LEU A 28 18.54 -8.55 -30.82
C LEU A 28 18.17 -7.35 -29.96
N VAL A 29 18.46 -6.14 -30.44
CA VAL A 29 18.09 -4.89 -29.75
C VAL A 29 16.57 -4.73 -29.73
N GLU A 30 15.90 -4.99 -30.84
CA GLU A 30 14.43 -4.95 -30.92
C GLU A 30 13.78 -5.96 -29.97
N LEU A 31 14.27 -7.19 -29.93
CA LEU A 31 13.81 -8.21 -28.98
C LEU A 31 14.03 -7.77 -27.53
N LEU A 32 15.20 -7.21 -27.19
CA LEU A 32 15.50 -6.72 -25.85
C LEU A 32 14.60 -5.57 -25.43
N LEU A 33 14.28 -4.65 -26.34
CA LEU A 33 13.35 -3.56 -26.09
C LEU A 33 11.93 -4.07 -25.85
N VAL A 34 11.47 -5.05 -26.64
CA VAL A 34 10.16 -5.70 -26.44
C VAL A 34 10.10 -6.40 -25.08
N ILE A 35 11.15 -7.14 -24.71
CA ILE A 35 11.23 -7.81 -23.41
C ILE A 35 11.22 -6.78 -22.27
N MET A 36 12.02 -5.71 -22.36
CA MET A 36 12.04 -4.62 -21.39
C MET A 36 10.66 -3.95 -21.25
N ALA A 37 9.98 -3.69 -22.37
CA ALA A 37 8.64 -3.11 -22.36
C ALA A 37 7.61 -4.03 -21.71
N LEU A 38 7.68 -5.35 -21.99
CA LEU A 38 6.80 -6.33 -21.37
C LEU A 38 7.04 -6.46 -19.86
N VAL A 39 8.31 -6.52 -19.44
CA VAL A 39 8.69 -6.61 -18.02
C VAL A 39 8.27 -5.35 -17.28
N GLY A 40 8.57 -4.16 -17.84
CA GLY A 40 8.19 -2.88 -17.25
C GLY A 40 6.67 -2.70 -17.18
N GLY A 41 5.94 -3.09 -18.23
CA GLY A 41 4.48 -3.07 -18.27
C GLY A 41 3.87 -4.01 -17.22
N LEU A 42 4.38 -5.23 -17.12
CA LEU A 42 3.95 -6.19 -16.10
C LEU A 42 4.22 -5.65 -14.69
N GLN A 43 5.41 -5.10 -14.46
CA GLN A 43 5.78 -4.49 -13.18
C GLN A 43 4.86 -3.32 -12.80
N ALA A 44 4.50 -2.46 -13.76
CA ALA A 44 3.57 -1.36 -13.54
C ALA A 44 2.18 -1.84 -13.15
N VAL A 45 1.65 -2.87 -13.82
CA VAL A 45 0.35 -3.48 -13.49
C VAL A 45 0.37 -4.08 -12.07
N VAL A 46 1.45 -4.77 -11.69
CA VAL A 46 1.59 -5.31 -10.33
C VAL A 46 1.61 -4.18 -9.30
N MET A 47 2.37 -3.11 -9.52
CA MET A 47 2.42 -1.98 -8.59
C MET A 47 1.04 -1.32 -8.43
N ILE A 48 0.33 -1.07 -9.53
CA ILE A 48 -1.04 -0.52 -9.49
C ILE A 48 -1.97 -1.44 -8.70
N GLY A 49 -1.90 -2.75 -8.93
CA GLY A 49 -2.72 -3.73 -8.21
C GLY A 49 -2.45 -3.75 -6.70
N VAL A 50 -1.17 -3.70 -6.30
CA VAL A 50 -0.77 -3.66 -4.88
C VAL A 50 -1.23 -2.35 -4.23
N GLU A 51 -1.06 -1.21 -4.90
CA GLU A 51 -1.51 0.09 -4.41
C GLU A 51 -3.04 0.13 -4.22
N LEU A 52 -3.77 -0.45 -5.18
CA LEU A 52 -5.23 -0.53 -5.14
C LEU A 52 -5.72 -1.44 -4.02
N SER A 53 -5.11 -2.62 -3.86
CA SER A 53 -5.39 -3.51 -2.74
C SER A 53 -5.09 -2.84 -1.40
N ARG A 54 -4.00 -2.06 -1.32
CA ARG A 54 -3.63 -1.31 -0.13
C ARG A 54 -4.62 -0.18 0.17
N TYR A 55 -5.14 0.50 -0.86
CA TYR A 55 -6.16 1.54 -0.72
C TYR A 55 -7.50 0.96 -0.23
N LEU A 56 -7.90 -0.19 -0.78
CA LEU A 56 -9.11 -0.91 -0.37
C LEU A 56 -9.00 -1.41 1.08
N ASN A 57 -7.86 -2.00 1.47
CA ASN A 57 -7.67 -2.51 2.84
C ASN A 57 -7.55 -1.39 3.88
N ARG A 58 -6.96 -0.23 3.52
CA ARG A 58 -6.96 0.96 4.40
C ARG A 58 -8.37 1.47 4.68
N SER A 59 -9.31 1.28 3.75
CA SER A 59 -10.70 1.69 3.93
C SER A 59 -11.42 0.84 4.99
N SER A 60 -11.10 -0.45 5.11
CA SER A 60 -11.63 -1.29 6.19
C SER A 60 -11.08 -0.92 7.56
N GLU A 61 -9.82 -0.51 7.64
CA GLU A 61 -9.16 -0.11 8.87
C GLU A 61 -9.71 1.21 9.41
N VAL A 62 -10.05 2.17 8.52
CA VAL A 62 -10.73 3.41 8.91
C VAL A 62 -12.15 3.14 9.39
N ALA A 63 -12.86 2.20 8.77
CA ALA A 63 -14.22 1.85 9.19
C ALA A 63 -14.25 1.19 10.59
N SER A 64 -13.30 0.31 10.92
CA SER A 64 -13.20 -0.24 12.28
C SER A 64 -12.81 0.84 13.28
N LEU A 65 -11.81 1.66 12.96
CA LEU A 65 -11.34 2.71 13.87
C LEU A 65 -12.41 3.77 14.15
N SER A 66 -13.26 4.09 13.15
CA SER A 66 -14.39 5.00 13.33
C SER A 66 -15.47 4.45 14.26
N ARG A 67 -15.69 3.12 14.26
CA ARG A 67 -16.63 2.48 15.18
C ARG A 67 -16.09 2.49 16.61
N ASP A 68 -14.80 2.23 16.77
CA ASP A 68 -14.16 2.27 18.07
C ASP A 68 -14.19 3.69 18.66
N VAL A 69 -13.92 4.72 17.84
CA VAL A 69 -14.05 6.12 18.27
C VAL A 69 -15.48 6.45 18.69
N ALA A 70 -16.49 6.06 17.91
CA ALA A 70 -17.89 6.29 18.24
C ALA A 70 -18.29 5.61 19.57
N GLN A 71 -17.81 4.38 19.81
CA GLN A 71 -18.04 3.68 21.06
C GLN A 71 -17.37 4.38 22.25
N LEU A 72 -16.12 4.83 22.08
CA LEU A 72 -15.40 5.57 23.12
C LEU A 72 -16.08 6.92 23.44
N GLU A 73 -16.62 7.61 22.45
CA GLU A 73 -17.37 8.85 22.66
C GLU A 73 -18.66 8.62 23.46
N LEU A 74 -19.37 7.52 23.20
CA LEU A 74 -20.54 7.12 23.99
C LEU A 74 -20.18 6.80 25.44
N ASP A 75 -19.08 6.06 25.66
CA ASP A 75 -18.61 5.72 27.00
C ASP A 75 -18.20 6.99 27.77
N ILE A 76 -17.47 7.91 27.12
CA ILE A 76 -17.11 9.20 27.71
C ILE A 76 -18.35 10.01 28.08
N ALA A 77 -19.37 10.04 27.21
CA ALA A 77 -20.62 10.73 27.51
C ALA A 77 -21.33 10.12 28.72
N ALA A 78 -21.40 8.80 28.81
CA ALA A 78 -21.97 8.10 29.96
C ALA A 78 -21.19 8.38 31.26
N LEU A 79 -19.86 8.34 31.20
CA LEU A 79 -19.00 8.66 32.36
C LEU A 79 -19.15 10.12 32.80
N ARG A 80 -19.30 11.06 31.86
CA ARG A 80 -19.58 12.46 32.17
C ARG A 80 -20.93 12.64 32.87
N GLU A 81 -21.95 11.86 32.51
CA GLU A 81 -23.24 11.89 33.17
C GLU A 81 -23.18 11.34 34.61
N VAL A 82 -22.35 10.30 34.83
CA VAL A 82 -22.06 9.79 36.17
C VAL A 82 -21.32 10.84 37.00
N LEU A 83 -20.31 11.49 36.43
CA LEU A 83 -19.58 12.58 37.09
C LEU A 83 -20.49 13.77 37.38
N ALA A 84 -21.42 14.13 36.51
CA ALA A 84 -22.35 15.22 36.78
C ALA A 84 -23.23 14.96 38.01
N ARG A 85 -23.55 13.69 38.28
CA ARG A 85 -24.39 13.25 39.41
C ARG A 85 -23.61 12.74 40.62
N HIS A 86 -22.28 12.84 40.62
CA HIS A 86 -21.45 12.27 41.70
C HIS A 86 -21.74 12.86 43.09
N ASN A 87 -22.26 14.08 43.18
CA ASN A 87 -22.61 14.72 44.45
C ASN A 87 -23.99 14.31 44.98
N ASP A 88 -24.79 13.58 44.19
CA ASP A 88 -26.06 13.05 44.64
C ASP A 88 -25.83 11.75 45.45
N GLU A 89 -26.14 11.82 46.73
CA GLU A 89 -25.96 10.73 47.69
C GLU A 89 -26.79 9.50 47.32
N ARG A 90 -28.02 9.68 46.84
CA ARG A 90 -28.87 8.57 46.37
C ARG A 90 -28.34 7.93 45.09
N PHE A 91 -27.81 8.75 44.19
CA PHE A 91 -27.19 8.25 42.97
C PHE A 91 -25.95 7.41 43.28
N ARG A 92 -25.12 7.85 44.23
CA ARG A 92 -23.95 7.09 44.70
C ARG A 92 -24.33 5.76 45.34
N GLU A 93 -25.35 5.74 46.19
CA GLU A 93 -25.84 4.50 46.81
C GLU A 93 -26.35 3.51 45.75
N GLN A 94 -27.11 3.99 44.77
CA GLN A 94 -27.60 3.15 43.67
C GLN A 94 -26.46 2.61 42.80
N LEU A 95 -25.47 3.44 42.48
CA LEU A 95 -24.29 3.04 41.70
C LEU A 95 -23.45 2.00 42.47
N ALA A 96 -23.25 2.22 43.77
CA ALA A 96 -22.54 1.27 44.64
C ALA A 96 -23.24 -0.09 44.65
N ARG A 97 -24.58 -0.11 44.76
CA ARG A 97 -25.37 -1.35 44.68
C ARG A 97 -25.27 -2.04 43.32
N GLN A 98 -25.25 -1.29 42.21
CA GLN A 98 -25.03 -1.86 40.87
C GLN A 98 -23.63 -2.47 40.71
N GLN A 99 -22.63 -1.93 41.41
CA GLN A 99 -21.27 -2.47 41.48
C GLN A 99 -21.14 -3.64 42.48
N GLY A 100 -22.23 -4.03 43.15
CA GLY A 100 -22.25 -5.11 44.13
C GLY A 100 -21.74 -4.71 45.52
N PHE A 101 -21.57 -3.41 45.78
CA PHE A 101 -21.26 -2.91 47.12
C PHE A 101 -22.53 -2.93 47.99
N VAL A 102 -22.38 -3.46 49.20
CA VAL A 102 -23.46 -3.63 50.19
C VAL A 102 -22.89 -3.12 51.50
N TYR A 103 -23.67 -2.33 52.23
CA TYR A 103 -23.16 -1.77 53.47
C TYR A 103 -22.92 -2.88 54.51
N PRO A 104 -21.91 -2.75 55.39
CA PRO A 104 -21.56 -3.79 56.38
C PRO A 104 -22.71 -4.20 57.31
N ASN A 105 -23.72 -3.36 57.45
CA ASN A 105 -24.91 -3.56 58.28
C ASN A 105 -26.16 -4.02 57.49
N GLU A 106 -26.05 -4.19 56.17
CA GLU A 106 -27.16 -4.67 55.33
C GLU A 106 -27.10 -6.21 55.20
N ILE A 107 -28.18 -6.89 55.60
CA ILE A 107 -28.30 -8.35 55.50
C ILE A 107 -28.79 -8.68 54.08
N LEU A 108 -27.93 -9.28 53.26
CA LEU A 108 -28.28 -9.70 51.91
C LEU A 108 -29.15 -10.96 51.98
N TYR A 109 -30.48 -10.79 51.94
CA TYR A 109 -31.41 -11.92 51.80
C TYR A 109 -31.27 -12.52 50.40
N ARG A 110 -30.25 -13.36 50.19
CA ARG A 110 -30.15 -14.26 49.05
C ARG A 110 -31.25 -15.31 49.21
N MET A 111 -32.43 -15.05 48.63
CA MET A 111 -33.46 -16.07 48.50
C MET A 111 -32.87 -17.22 47.66
N LEU A 112 -32.58 -18.33 48.33
CA LEU A 112 -32.30 -19.62 47.71
C LEU A 112 -33.54 -20.03 46.91
N ARG A 113 -33.41 -20.15 45.60
CA ARG A 113 -34.40 -20.76 44.72
C ARG A 113 -33.74 -21.85 43.90
#